data_AF-A0A0R0JHB3-F1
#
_entry.id   AF-A0A0R0JHB3-F1
#
_cell.length_a   1.000
_cell.length_b   1.000
_cell.length_c   1.000
_cell.angle_alpha   90.00
_cell.angle_beta   90.00
_cell.angle_gamma   90.00
#
_symmetry.space_group_name_H-M   'P 1'
#
loop_
_entity.id
_entity.type
_entity.pdbx_description
1 polymer ?
#
loop_
_entity_poly.entity_id
_entity_poly.type
_entity_poly.pdbx_seq_one_letter_code
_entity_poly.pdbx_strand_id
1 'polypeptide(L)'
;MAEADSSSSSSDGEPSPSLASIAENLQRSAIQSARTVQHSTINHFRAFQNFLPEAVPQYRTYEDAFVNKVKDGLMIAKENPALSAGLAVSGALLAMRAPRRFLFRHTLGRFQSEEVRYARTEKNVKDLGLSVDLLKKESVKLLQRTALAEKEMKYGHTELVSAGTQFQQLAKSAYKVETRAADLLDKLRYIPSREALVLRAEVASMASNLKRQRSSLNKRIMKINELGVPV
;
A
#
# COMPACT_ATOMS: atom_id res chain seq x y z
N MET A 1 -21.21 53.09 -51.34
CA MET A 1 -19.80 53.18 -50.94
C MET A 1 -19.53 51.96 -50.07
N ALA A 2 -18.61 51.10 -50.47
CA ALA A 2 -18.22 49.91 -49.72
C ALA A 2 -17.12 50.30 -48.72
N GLU A 3 -17.32 49.99 -47.44
CA GLU A 3 -16.23 49.89 -46.47
C GLU A 3 -16.48 48.61 -45.66
N ALA A 4 -15.40 47.84 -45.55
CA ALA A 4 -15.35 46.53 -44.95
C ALA A 4 -15.03 46.66 -43.47
N ASP A 5 -15.73 45.91 -42.63
CA ASP A 5 -15.25 45.58 -41.29
C ASP A 5 -15.28 44.06 -41.12
N SER A 6 -14.12 43.47 -41.36
CA SER A 6 -13.76 42.11 -40.96
C SER A 6 -13.59 42.07 -39.45
N SER A 7 -14.62 41.68 -38.70
CA SER A 7 -14.50 41.39 -37.27
C SER A 7 -13.82 40.03 -37.10
N SER A 8 -12.52 40.08 -36.81
CA SER A 8 -11.64 38.97 -36.51
C SER A 8 -12.11 38.15 -35.30
N SER A 9 -12.10 36.82 -35.47
CA SER A 9 -12.30 35.84 -34.40
C SER A 9 -11.10 35.84 -33.45
N SER A 10 -11.26 36.38 -32.24
CA SER A 10 -10.40 36.08 -31.09
C SER A 10 -11.14 35.10 -30.20
N SER A 11 -11.03 33.81 -30.53
CA SER A 11 -11.39 32.72 -29.62
C SER A 11 -10.28 32.65 -28.57
N ASP A 12 -10.46 33.38 -27.47
CA ASP A 12 -9.63 33.27 -26.28
C ASP A 12 -9.72 31.84 -25.76
N GLY A 13 -8.74 31.03 -26.15
CA GLY A 13 -8.54 29.68 -25.62
C GLY A 13 -8.15 29.80 -24.17
N GLU A 14 -9.12 29.61 -23.28
CA GLU A 14 -8.92 29.38 -21.85
C GLU A 14 -7.77 28.40 -21.66
N PRO A 15 -6.65 28.82 -21.04
CA PRO A 15 -5.49 27.97 -20.89
C PRO A 15 -5.87 26.82 -19.96
N SER A 16 -5.99 25.63 -20.56
CA SER A 16 -6.23 24.39 -19.82
C SER A 16 -5.20 24.30 -18.69
N PRO A 17 -5.62 24.23 -17.42
CA PRO A 17 -4.69 24.20 -16.30
C PRO A 17 -3.77 22.99 -16.48
N SER A 18 -2.48 23.27 -16.62
CA SER A 18 -1.48 22.22 -16.82
C SER A 18 -1.59 21.21 -15.68
N LEU A 19 -1.39 19.93 -15.97
CA LEU A 19 -1.46 18.84 -14.97
C LEU A 19 -0.59 19.14 -13.73
N ALA A 20 0.50 19.88 -13.89
CA ALA A 20 1.35 20.37 -12.80
C ALA A 20 0.59 21.31 -11.85
N SER A 21 -0.14 22.29 -12.36
CA SER A 21 -0.94 23.22 -11.53
C SER A 21 -2.06 22.51 -10.77
N ILE A 22 -2.70 21.51 -11.40
CA ILE A 22 -3.72 20.66 -10.75
C ILE A 22 -3.08 19.83 -9.63
N ALA A 23 -1.92 19.22 -9.88
CA ALA A 23 -1.19 18.44 -8.87
C ALA A 23 -0.75 19.32 -7.68
N GLU A 24 -0.24 20.53 -7.93
CA GLU A 24 0.09 21.49 -6.88
C GLU A 24 -1.13 21.91 -6.06
N ASN A 25 -2.27 22.19 -6.72
CA ASN A 25 -3.51 22.57 -6.03
C ASN A 25 -4.07 21.42 -5.18
N LEU A 26 -3.97 20.18 -5.66
CA LEU A 26 -4.33 19.00 -4.87
C LEU A 26 -3.41 18.82 -3.66
N GLN A 27 -2.10 19.02 -3.81
CA GLN A 27 -1.18 19.00 -2.67
C GLN A 27 -1.49 20.11 -1.67
N ARG A 28 -1.72 21.35 -2.12
CA ARG A 28 -2.11 22.48 -1.26
C ARG A 28 -3.43 22.19 -0.53
N SER A 29 -4.42 21.64 -1.23
CA SER A 29 -5.72 21.24 -0.67
C SER A 29 -5.59 20.10 0.35
N ALA A 30 -4.75 19.09 0.08
CA ALA A 30 -4.46 18.01 1.01
C ALA A 30 -3.77 18.53 2.29
N ILE A 31 -2.83 19.47 2.16
CA ILE A 31 -2.15 20.10 3.30
C ILE A 31 -3.12 21.00 4.10
N GLN A 32 -3.96 21.78 3.43
CA GLN A 32 -4.96 22.63 4.09
C GLN A 32 -6.05 21.82 4.79
N SER A 33 -6.57 20.76 4.16
CA SER A 33 -7.55 19.86 4.78
C SER A 33 -6.96 19.10 5.97
N ALA A 34 -5.71 18.65 5.88
CA ALA A 34 -5.02 18.05 7.04
C ALA A 34 -4.87 19.06 8.19
N ARG A 35 -4.52 20.32 7.91
CA ARG A 35 -4.44 21.39 8.94
C ARG A 35 -5.78 21.74 9.55
N THR A 36 -6.84 21.90 8.74
CA THR A 36 -8.17 22.27 9.27
C THR A 36 -8.75 21.16 10.14
N VAL A 37 -8.55 19.89 9.76
CA VAL A 37 -8.91 18.73 10.61
C VAL A 37 -8.13 18.72 11.91
N GLN A 38 -6.83 19.04 11.89
CA GLN A 38 -6.03 19.16 13.11
C GLN A 38 -6.55 20.29 14.02
N HIS A 39 -6.79 21.49 13.48
CA HIS A 39 -7.27 22.64 14.26
C HIS A 39 -8.69 22.43 14.81
N SER A 40 -9.61 21.83 14.04
CA SER A 40 -10.96 21.54 14.53
C SER A 40 -10.93 20.49 15.64
N THR A 41 -10.14 19.43 15.49
CA THR A 41 -9.97 18.37 16.51
C THR A 41 -9.39 18.94 17.81
N ILE A 42 -8.37 19.80 17.73
CA ILE A 42 -7.75 20.43 18.91
C ILE A 42 -8.74 21.36 19.62
N ASN A 43 -9.54 22.14 18.89
CA ASN A 43 -10.53 23.03 19.47
C ASN A 43 -11.67 22.27 20.16
N HIS A 44 -12.18 21.19 19.54
CA HIS A 44 -13.18 20.31 20.17
C HIS A 44 -12.61 19.61 21.42
N PHE A 45 -11.35 19.18 21.39
CA PHE A 45 -10.69 18.56 22.54
C PHE A 45 -10.51 19.54 23.71
N ARG A 46 -10.08 20.78 23.42
CA ARG A 46 -9.92 21.83 24.46
C ARG A 46 -11.27 22.24 25.06
N ALA A 47 -12.32 22.34 24.25
CA ALA A 47 -13.68 22.56 24.76
C ALA A 47 -14.12 21.42 25.68
N PHE A 48 -13.86 20.17 25.30
CA PHE A 48 -14.10 19.00 26.16
C PHE A 48 -13.32 19.07 27.48
N GLN A 49 -12.05 19.51 27.45
CA GLN A 49 -11.24 19.66 28.66
C GLN A 49 -11.78 20.72 29.61
N ASN A 50 -12.37 21.80 29.11
CA ASN A 50 -12.99 22.83 29.95
C ASN A 50 -14.30 22.35 30.60
N PHE A 51 -15.04 21.43 29.95
CA PHE A 51 -16.24 20.82 30.51
C PHE A 51 -15.94 19.73 31.56
N LEU A 52 -14.77 19.09 31.51
CA LEU A 52 -14.39 18.06 32.48
C LEU A 52 -14.46 18.52 33.95
N PRO A 53 -13.85 19.66 34.38
CA PRO A 53 -13.88 20.07 35.78
C PRO A 53 -15.28 20.39 36.31
N GLU A 54 -16.24 20.73 35.45
CA GLU A 54 -17.63 20.99 35.85
C GLU A 54 -18.51 19.72 35.79
N ALA A 55 -18.30 18.87 34.79
CA ALA A 55 -19.03 17.60 34.65
C ALA A 55 -18.59 16.57 35.70
N VAL A 56 -17.32 16.55 36.11
CA VAL A 56 -16.79 15.58 37.09
C VAL A 56 -17.46 15.67 38.47
N PRO A 57 -17.61 16.84 39.13
CA PRO A 57 -18.29 16.91 40.43
C PRO A 57 -19.77 16.56 40.32
N GLN A 58 -20.43 16.96 39.23
CA GLN A 58 -21.83 16.62 39.00
C GLN A 58 -22.00 15.11 38.79
N TYR A 59 -21.11 14.49 38.00
CA TYR A 59 -21.08 13.05 37.78
C TYR A 59 -20.76 12.28 39.06
N ARG A 60 -19.80 12.75 39.87
CA ARG A 60 -19.48 12.21 41.21
C ARG A 60 -20.70 12.16 42.11
N THR A 61 -21.52 13.22 42.09
CA THR A 61 -22.74 13.29 42.90
C THR A 61 -23.77 12.22 42.47
N TYR A 62 -23.93 12.03 41.16
CA TYR A 62 -24.79 10.97 40.62
C TYR A 62 -24.21 9.57 40.87
N GLU A 63 -22.89 9.42 40.74
CA GLU A 63 -22.16 8.18 41.00
C GLU A 63 -22.32 7.77 42.47
N ASP A 64 -22.10 8.67 43.41
CA ASP A 64 -22.25 8.40 44.84
C ASP A 64 -23.71 8.04 45.20
N ALA A 65 -24.69 8.71 44.59
CA ALA A 65 -26.10 8.36 44.76
C ALA A 65 -26.42 6.96 44.20
N PHE A 66 -25.89 6.62 43.02
CA PHE A 66 -26.05 5.29 42.42
C PHE A 66 -25.36 4.22 43.25
N VAL A 67 -24.11 4.44 43.68
CA VAL A 67 -23.34 3.50 44.51
C VAL A 67 -24.01 3.31 45.86
N ASN A 68 -24.53 4.37 46.48
CA ASN A 68 -25.29 4.25 47.73
C ASN A 68 -26.59 3.47 47.50
N LYS A 69 -27.31 3.68 46.40
CA LYS A 69 -28.49 2.86 46.06
C LYS A 69 -28.16 1.40 45.82
N VAL A 70 -27.03 1.11 45.18
CA VAL A 70 -26.55 -0.27 45.00
C VAL A 70 -26.15 -0.89 46.34
N LYS A 71 -25.50 -0.13 47.24
CA LYS A 71 -25.17 -0.57 48.60
C LYS A 71 -26.43 -0.84 49.43
N ASP A 72 -27.40 0.06 49.41
CA ASP A 72 -28.71 -0.12 50.08
C ASP A 72 -29.42 -1.36 49.52
N GLY A 73 -29.42 -1.52 48.18
CA GLY A 73 -29.95 -2.71 47.52
C GLY A 73 -29.21 -4.00 47.93
N LEU A 74 -27.90 -3.93 48.16
CA LEU A 74 -27.10 -5.05 48.66
C LEU A 74 -27.39 -5.36 50.13
N MET A 75 -27.72 -4.35 50.94
CA MET A 75 -28.16 -4.54 52.33
C MET A 75 -29.54 -5.20 52.38
N ILE A 76 -30.48 -4.77 51.52
CA ILE A 76 -31.80 -5.42 51.35
C ILE A 76 -31.64 -6.85 50.80
N ALA A 77 -30.66 -7.07 49.92
CA ALA A 77 -30.34 -8.40 49.39
C ALA A 77 -29.87 -9.39 50.47
N LYS A 78 -29.16 -8.91 51.50
CA LYS A 78 -28.81 -9.76 52.65
C LYS A 78 -30.02 -10.24 53.42
N GLU A 79 -31.09 -9.43 53.48
CA GLU A 79 -32.35 -9.81 54.13
C GLU A 79 -33.14 -10.82 53.29
N ASN A 80 -33.03 -10.74 51.96
CA ASN A 80 -33.76 -11.60 51.02
C ASN A 80 -32.85 -12.20 49.93
N PRO A 81 -31.93 -13.13 50.29
CA PRO A 81 -30.90 -13.63 49.37
C PRO A 81 -31.48 -14.29 48.11
N ALA A 82 -32.65 -14.93 48.22
CA ALA A 82 -33.31 -15.59 47.10
C ALA A 82 -33.83 -14.59 46.04
N LEU A 83 -34.46 -13.49 46.47
CA LEU A 83 -34.98 -12.47 45.55
C LEU A 83 -33.86 -11.65 44.91
N SER A 84 -32.82 -11.31 45.67
CA SER A 84 -31.70 -10.55 45.14
C SER A 84 -30.86 -11.31 44.12
N ALA A 85 -30.69 -12.62 44.30
CA ALA A 85 -29.95 -13.45 43.35
C ALA A 85 -30.61 -13.44 41.96
N GLY A 86 -31.95 -13.53 41.90
CA GLY A 86 -32.71 -13.46 40.66
C GLY A 86 -32.59 -12.11 39.93
N LEU A 87 -32.66 -11.00 40.68
CA LEU A 87 -32.48 -9.66 40.12
C LEU A 87 -31.04 -9.41 39.66
N ALA A 88 -30.03 -9.91 40.41
CA ALA A 88 -28.64 -9.81 40.03
C ALA A 88 -28.34 -10.56 38.73
N VAL A 89 -28.87 -11.78 38.56
CA VAL A 89 -28.70 -12.57 37.33
C VAL A 89 -29.37 -11.88 36.13
N SER A 90 -30.60 -11.38 36.28
CA SER A 90 -31.29 -10.69 35.18
C SER A 90 -30.59 -9.37 34.80
N GLY A 91 -30.12 -8.60 35.78
CA GLY A 91 -29.29 -7.42 35.55
C GLY A 91 -27.98 -7.75 34.85
N ALA A 92 -27.29 -8.82 35.26
CA ALA A 92 -26.05 -9.27 34.63
C ALA A 92 -26.26 -9.68 33.16
N LEU A 93 -27.36 -10.36 32.84
CA LEU A 93 -27.69 -10.71 31.46
C LEU A 93 -27.96 -9.47 30.58
N LEU A 94 -28.62 -8.44 31.13
CA LEU A 94 -28.85 -7.19 30.39
C LEU A 94 -27.57 -6.36 30.22
N ALA A 95 -26.64 -6.42 31.18
CA ALA A 95 -25.37 -5.70 31.14
C ALA A 95 -24.37 -6.34 30.14
N MET A 96 -24.37 -7.66 30.01
CA MET A 96 -23.46 -8.39 29.13
C MET A 96 -23.76 -8.13 27.64
N ARG A 97 -22.72 -7.84 26.85
CA ARG A 97 -22.85 -7.43 25.43
C ARG A 97 -23.46 -8.50 24.53
N ALA A 98 -23.13 -9.77 24.75
CA ALA A 98 -23.61 -10.89 23.93
C ALA A 98 -25.10 -11.21 24.19
N PRO A 99 -25.56 -11.42 25.44
CA PRO A 99 -26.98 -11.61 25.72
C PRO A 99 -27.81 -10.37 25.39
N ARG A 100 -27.29 -9.15 25.62
CA ARG A 100 -27.96 -7.91 25.19
C ARG A 100 -28.22 -7.91 23.69
N ARG A 101 -27.23 -8.21 22.84
CA ARG A 101 -27.43 -8.27 21.38
C ARG A 101 -28.46 -9.32 20.97
N PHE A 102 -28.48 -10.47 21.65
CA PHE A 102 -29.44 -11.53 21.41
C PHE A 102 -30.86 -11.09 21.78
N LEU A 103 -31.05 -10.54 22.98
CA LEU A 103 -32.34 -10.00 23.44
C LEU A 103 -32.82 -8.88 22.52
N PHE A 104 -31.97 -7.90 22.19
CA PHE A 104 -32.33 -6.80 21.28
C PHE A 104 -32.77 -7.30 19.89
N ARG A 105 -32.11 -8.34 19.36
CA ARG A 105 -32.49 -8.94 18.06
C ARG A 105 -33.87 -9.59 18.12
N HIS A 106 -34.20 -10.28 19.21
CA HIS A 106 -35.48 -10.99 19.35
C HIS A 106 -36.63 -10.15 19.91
N THR A 107 -36.37 -9.12 20.74
CA THR A 107 -37.40 -8.32 21.39
C THR A 107 -37.75 -7.06 20.60
N LEU A 108 -36.82 -6.13 20.43
CA LEU A 108 -37.05 -4.86 19.72
C LEU A 108 -37.18 -5.04 18.21
N GLY A 109 -36.58 -6.11 17.67
CA GLY A 109 -36.77 -6.50 16.29
C GLY A 109 -38.25 -6.64 15.93
N ARG A 110 -39.11 -7.09 16.86
CA ARG A 110 -40.54 -7.34 16.63
C ARG A 110 -41.38 -6.07 16.41
N PHE A 111 -41.00 -4.93 17.00
CA PHE A 111 -41.80 -3.69 16.95
C PHE A 111 -41.63 -2.87 15.67
N GLN A 112 -40.66 -3.18 14.80
CA GLN A 112 -40.57 -2.52 13.50
C GLN A 112 -41.70 -3.00 12.60
N SER A 113 -42.45 -2.07 12.02
CA SER A 113 -43.51 -2.37 11.05
C SER A 113 -42.96 -3.20 9.89
N GLU A 114 -43.77 -4.15 9.46
CA GLU A 114 -43.43 -5.10 8.39
C GLU A 114 -42.99 -4.36 7.12
N GLU A 115 -43.70 -3.29 6.75
CA GLU A 115 -43.37 -2.41 5.62
C GLU A 115 -41.99 -1.76 5.72
N VAL A 116 -41.61 -1.23 6.88
CA VAL A 116 -40.28 -0.61 7.08
C VAL A 116 -39.17 -1.65 7.01
N ARG A 117 -39.42 -2.89 7.48
CA ARG A 117 -38.46 -4.00 7.32
C ARG A 117 -38.32 -4.42 5.86
N TYR A 118 -39.42 -4.55 5.12
CA TYR A 118 -39.38 -4.87 3.71
C TYR A 118 -38.66 -3.79 2.91
N ALA A 119 -39.00 -2.51 3.10
CA ALA A 119 -38.31 -1.39 2.43
C ALA A 119 -36.82 -1.34 2.77
N ARG A 120 -36.43 -1.60 4.04
CA ARG A 120 -35.02 -1.69 4.44
C ARG A 120 -34.31 -2.88 3.80
N THR A 121 -34.96 -4.03 3.76
CA THR A 121 -34.39 -5.25 3.16
C THR A 121 -34.23 -5.09 1.66
N GLU A 122 -35.22 -4.52 0.97
CA GLU A 122 -35.15 -4.23 -0.46
C GLU A 122 -34.02 -3.24 -0.76
N LYS A 123 -33.89 -2.15 0.02
CA LYS A 123 -32.76 -1.22 -0.11
C LYS A 123 -31.42 -1.93 0.10
N ASN A 124 -31.30 -2.77 1.13
CA ASN A 124 -30.08 -3.52 1.41
C ASN A 124 -29.74 -4.51 0.28
N VAL A 125 -30.75 -5.15 -0.33
CA VAL A 125 -30.55 -6.04 -1.49
C VAL A 125 -30.10 -5.25 -2.71
N LYS A 126 -30.68 -4.07 -2.98
CA LYS A 126 -30.24 -3.18 -4.07
C LYS A 126 -28.81 -2.70 -3.86
N ASP A 127 -28.48 -2.23 -2.66
CA ASP A 127 -27.12 -1.78 -2.29
C ASP A 127 -26.11 -2.94 -2.40
N LEU A 128 -26.49 -4.13 -1.92
CA LEU A 128 -25.69 -5.34 -2.07
C LEU A 128 -25.47 -5.70 -3.55
N GLY A 129 -26.51 -5.63 -4.38
CA GLY A 129 -26.42 -5.85 -5.82
C GLY A 129 -25.42 -4.90 -6.49
N LEU A 130 -25.50 -3.60 -6.19
CA LEU A 130 -24.55 -2.59 -6.67
C LEU A 130 -23.11 -2.89 -6.21
N SER A 131 -22.94 -3.26 -4.94
CA SER A 131 -21.62 -3.61 -4.39
C SER A 131 -21.03 -4.85 -5.05
N VAL A 132 -21.85 -5.87 -5.33
CA VAL A 132 -21.44 -7.11 -6.01
C VAL A 132 -21.02 -6.81 -7.46
N ASP A 133 -21.77 -5.98 -8.17
CA ASP A 133 -21.43 -5.61 -9.55
C ASP A 133 -20.16 -4.75 -9.63
N LEU A 134 -19.95 -3.86 -8.67
CA LEU A 134 -18.69 -3.13 -8.52
C LEU A 134 -17.54 -4.12 -8.28
N LEU A 135 -17.67 -5.02 -7.31
CA LEU A 135 -16.64 -6.00 -6.98
C LEU A 135 -16.30 -6.92 -8.15
N LYS A 136 -17.30 -7.32 -8.97
CA LYS A 136 -17.07 -8.07 -10.21
C LYS A 136 -16.26 -7.28 -11.23
N LYS A 137 -16.56 -5.99 -11.41
CA LYS A 137 -15.81 -5.13 -12.34
C LYS A 137 -14.38 -4.90 -11.85
N GLU A 138 -14.20 -4.70 -10.56
CA GLU A 138 -12.87 -4.51 -9.96
C GLU A 138 -12.05 -5.79 -9.99
N SER A 139 -12.64 -6.95 -9.70
CA SER A 139 -11.94 -8.24 -9.75
C SER A 139 -11.45 -8.56 -11.16
N VAL A 140 -12.26 -8.34 -12.20
CA VAL A 140 -11.86 -8.51 -13.61
C VAL A 140 -10.69 -7.59 -13.96
N LYS A 141 -10.75 -6.31 -13.56
CA LYS A 141 -9.65 -5.36 -13.79
C LYS A 141 -8.35 -5.78 -13.09
N LEU A 142 -8.45 -6.26 -11.85
CA LEU A 142 -7.29 -6.74 -11.10
C LEU A 142 -6.69 -7.99 -11.74
N LEU A 143 -7.52 -8.95 -12.15
CA LEU A 143 -7.06 -10.15 -12.85
C LEU A 143 -6.37 -9.83 -14.20
N GLN A 144 -6.89 -8.85 -14.95
CA GLN A 144 -6.24 -8.39 -16.17
C GLN A 144 -4.88 -7.76 -15.91
N ARG A 145 -4.76 -6.94 -14.85
CA ARG A 145 -3.47 -6.33 -14.44
C ARG A 145 -2.47 -7.39 -14.01
N THR A 146 -2.89 -8.40 -13.24
CA THR A 146 -1.99 -9.49 -12.82
C THR A 146 -1.56 -10.34 -14.01
N ALA A 147 -2.45 -10.63 -14.96
CA ALA A 147 -2.11 -11.39 -16.16
C ALA A 147 -1.11 -10.63 -17.05
N LEU A 148 -1.26 -9.31 -17.18
CA LEU A 148 -0.31 -8.45 -17.88
C LEU A 148 1.05 -8.47 -17.17
N ALA A 149 1.08 -8.22 -15.86
CA ALA A 149 2.31 -8.21 -15.08
C ALA A 149 3.02 -9.58 -15.11
N GLU A 150 2.26 -10.68 -15.08
CA GLU A 150 2.81 -12.04 -15.23
C GLU A 150 3.47 -12.23 -16.60
N LYS A 151 2.83 -11.75 -17.68
CA LYS A 151 3.39 -11.80 -19.04
C LYS A 151 4.69 -11.01 -19.15
N GLU A 152 4.74 -9.79 -18.60
CA GLU A 152 5.95 -8.96 -18.59
C GLU A 152 7.06 -9.59 -17.76
N MET A 153 6.73 -10.17 -16.60
CA MET A 153 7.69 -10.89 -15.77
C MET A 153 8.28 -12.10 -16.50
N LYS A 154 7.46 -12.89 -17.20
CA LYS A 154 7.93 -14.01 -18.02
C LYS A 154 8.85 -13.54 -19.14
N TYR A 155 8.47 -12.47 -19.84
CA TYR A 155 9.30 -11.90 -20.90
C TYR A 155 10.64 -11.41 -20.34
N GLY A 156 10.64 -10.61 -19.28
CA GLY A 156 11.86 -10.13 -18.63
C GLY A 156 12.75 -11.28 -18.12
N HIS A 157 12.15 -12.35 -17.59
CA HIS A 157 12.87 -13.56 -17.21
C HIS A 157 13.58 -14.20 -18.41
N THR A 158 12.90 -14.38 -19.54
CA THR A 158 13.52 -14.94 -20.75
C THR A 158 14.61 -14.05 -21.33
N GLU A 159 14.46 -12.72 -21.25
CA GLU A 159 15.47 -11.77 -21.69
C GLU A 159 16.72 -11.86 -20.82
N LEU A 160 16.56 -11.93 -19.49
CA LEU A 160 17.67 -12.11 -18.54
C LEU A 160 18.42 -13.44 -18.76
N VAL A 161 17.71 -14.54 -19.01
CA VAL A 161 18.33 -15.82 -19.40
C VAL A 161 19.11 -15.65 -20.69
N SER A 162 18.54 -15.02 -21.72
CA SER A 162 19.22 -14.82 -23.00
C SER A 162 20.48 -13.96 -22.86
N ALA A 163 20.41 -12.85 -22.13
CA ALA A 163 21.54 -11.97 -21.87
C ALA A 163 22.61 -12.67 -21.02
N GLY A 164 22.19 -13.44 -20.01
CA GLY A 164 23.06 -14.27 -19.21
C GLY A 164 23.85 -15.26 -20.06
N THR A 165 23.18 -16.02 -20.94
CA THR A 165 23.85 -17.01 -21.81
C THR A 165 24.84 -16.35 -22.76
N GLN A 166 24.51 -15.17 -23.31
CA GLN A 166 25.43 -14.38 -24.13
C GLN A 166 26.66 -13.91 -23.33
N PHE A 167 26.48 -13.42 -22.10
CA PHE A 167 27.60 -13.07 -21.23
C PHE A 167 28.48 -14.28 -20.91
N GLN A 168 27.88 -15.45 -20.69
CA GLN A 168 28.62 -16.69 -20.42
C GLN A 168 29.44 -17.12 -21.65
N GLN A 169 28.87 -17.06 -22.85
CA GLN A 169 29.57 -17.34 -24.10
C GLN A 169 30.71 -16.34 -24.35
N LEU A 170 30.46 -15.05 -24.14
CA LEU A 170 31.48 -14.01 -24.30
C LEU A 170 32.59 -14.11 -23.25
N ALA A 171 32.28 -14.48 -22.01
CA ALA A 171 33.28 -14.74 -20.98
C ALA A 171 34.15 -15.96 -21.34
N LYS A 172 33.55 -17.03 -21.89
CA LYS A 172 34.26 -18.21 -22.40
C LYS A 172 35.15 -17.87 -23.60
N SER A 173 34.69 -17.05 -24.53
CA SER A 173 35.50 -16.63 -25.69
C SER A 173 36.64 -15.70 -25.26
N ALA A 174 36.38 -14.72 -24.39
CA ALA A 174 37.41 -13.85 -23.81
C ALA A 174 38.48 -14.66 -23.07
N TYR A 175 38.09 -15.71 -22.34
CA TYR A 175 39.04 -16.63 -21.70
C TYR A 175 39.94 -17.34 -22.72
N LYS A 176 39.38 -17.87 -23.81
CA LYS A 176 40.17 -18.53 -24.87
C LYS A 176 41.15 -17.58 -25.56
N VAL A 177 40.78 -16.31 -25.71
CA VAL A 177 41.68 -15.30 -26.29
C VAL A 177 42.74 -14.85 -25.26
N GLU A 178 42.37 -14.71 -23.99
CA GLU A 178 43.29 -14.42 -22.88
C GLU A 178 44.38 -15.50 -22.79
N THR A 179 44.02 -16.78 -22.88
CA THR A 179 45.01 -17.87 -22.85
C THR A 179 45.94 -17.83 -24.06
N ARG A 180 45.42 -17.58 -25.27
CA ARG A 180 46.25 -17.43 -26.47
C ARG A 180 47.21 -16.24 -26.38
N ALA A 181 46.77 -15.13 -25.79
CA ALA A 181 47.63 -13.97 -25.54
C ALA A 181 48.72 -14.29 -24.51
N ALA A 182 48.40 -15.04 -23.45
CA ALA A 182 49.38 -15.52 -22.48
C ALA A 182 50.40 -16.46 -23.14
N ASP A 183 49.96 -17.44 -23.94
CA ASP A 183 50.85 -18.34 -24.67
C ASP A 183 51.77 -17.57 -25.64
N LEU A 184 51.24 -16.52 -26.28
CA LEU A 184 52.03 -15.66 -27.17
C LEU A 184 53.06 -14.83 -26.41
N LEU A 185 52.73 -14.33 -25.21
CA LEU A 185 53.69 -13.66 -24.33
C LEU A 185 54.83 -14.58 -23.95
N ASP A 186 54.53 -15.82 -23.59
CA ASP A 186 55.53 -16.80 -23.20
C ASP A 186 56.47 -17.10 -24.37
N LYS A 187 55.95 -17.23 -25.60
CA LYS A 187 56.78 -17.38 -26.81
C LYS A 187 57.66 -16.16 -27.07
N LEU A 188 57.10 -14.95 -26.97
CA LEU A 188 57.84 -13.71 -27.18
C LEU A 188 58.96 -13.52 -26.15
N ARG A 189 58.84 -14.09 -24.94
CA ARG A 189 59.84 -14.02 -23.87
C ARG A 189 61.19 -14.63 -24.26
N TYR A 190 61.19 -15.67 -25.08
CA TYR A 190 62.41 -16.36 -25.52
C TYR A 190 63.14 -15.64 -26.67
N ILE A 191 62.52 -14.65 -27.32
CA ILE A 191 63.11 -13.93 -28.46
C ILE A 191 63.77 -12.64 -27.96
N PRO A 192 65.11 -12.52 -27.91
CA PRO A 192 65.80 -11.32 -27.45
C PRO A 192 65.89 -10.26 -28.56
N SER A 193 64.74 -9.76 -29.05
CA SER A 193 64.68 -8.69 -30.06
C SER A 193 63.97 -7.44 -29.50
N ARG A 194 64.39 -6.26 -29.96
CA ARG A 194 63.73 -4.97 -29.61
C ARG A 194 62.26 -4.97 -30.04
N GLU A 195 61.95 -5.52 -31.20
CA GLU A 195 60.58 -5.65 -31.70
C GLU A 195 59.76 -6.59 -30.82
N ALA A 196 60.36 -7.70 -30.37
CA ALA A 196 59.72 -8.63 -29.46
C ALA A 196 59.38 -7.97 -28.11
N LEU A 197 60.21 -7.06 -27.60
CA LEU A 197 59.91 -6.30 -26.38
C LEU A 197 58.68 -5.40 -26.54
N VAL A 198 58.53 -4.73 -27.69
CA VAL A 198 57.35 -3.90 -27.98
C VAL A 198 56.11 -4.76 -28.06
N LEU A 199 56.17 -5.88 -28.80
CA LEU A 199 55.06 -6.83 -28.89
C LEU A 199 54.69 -7.44 -27.53
N ARG A 200 55.65 -7.70 -26.64
CA ARG A 200 55.35 -8.15 -25.27
C ARG A 200 54.52 -7.13 -24.51
N ALA A 201 54.87 -5.84 -24.59
CA ALA A 201 54.11 -4.79 -23.91
C ALA A 201 52.68 -4.72 -24.47
N GLU A 202 52.53 -4.81 -25.78
CA GLU A 202 51.22 -4.80 -26.45
C GLU A 202 50.37 -6.02 -26.07
N VAL A 203 50.89 -7.24 -26.21
CA VAL A 203 50.15 -8.46 -25.87
C VAL A 203 49.83 -8.53 -24.37
N ALA A 204 50.72 -8.05 -23.50
CA ALA A 204 50.45 -7.92 -22.06
C ALA A 204 49.31 -6.95 -21.78
N SER A 205 49.27 -5.82 -22.49
CA SER A 205 48.15 -4.88 -22.39
C SER A 205 46.83 -5.53 -22.84
N MET A 206 46.83 -6.26 -23.96
CA MET A 206 45.66 -6.97 -24.48
C MET A 206 45.17 -8.05 -23.51
N ALA A 207 46.07 -8.88 -22.98
CA ALA A 207 45.74 -9.91 -22.00
C ALA A 207 45.15 -9.30 -20.72
N SER A 208 45.72 -8.18 -20.23
CA SER A 208 45.21 -7.49 -19.04
C SER A 208 43.80 -6.90 -19.28
N ASN A 209 43.54 -6.36 -20.47
CA ASN A 209 42.23 -5.84 -20.86
C ASN A 209 41.18 -6.96 -20.94
N LEU A 210 41.51 -8.10 -21.56
CA LEU A 210 40.64 -9.27 -21.63
C LEU A 210 40.31 -9.83 -20.24
N LYS A 211 41.31 -9.91 -19.34
CA LYS A 211 41.11 -10.32 -17.95
C LYS A 211 40.15 -9.39 -17.21
N ARG A 212 40.29 -8.07 -17.38
CA ARG A 212 39.38 -7.07 -16.81
C ARG A 212 37.96 -7.23 -17.38
N GLN A 213 37.84 -7.35 -18.70
CA GLN A 213 36.55 -7.57 -19.37
C GLN A 213 35.87 -8.86 -18.86
N ARG A 214 36.59 -9.98 -18.80
CA ARG A 214 36.09 -11.25 -18.25
C ARG A 214 35.60 -11.10 -16.81
N SER A 215 36.37 -10.42 -15.95
CA SER A 215 35.95 -10.16 -14.57
C SER A 215 34.67 -9.32 -14.50
N SER A 216 34.50 -8.35 -15.41
CA SER A 216 33.30 -7.52 -15.47
C SER A 216 32.07 -8.30 -15.99
N LEU A 217 32.24 -9.19 -16.96
CA LEU A 217 31.20 -10.08 -17.46
C LEU A 217 30.77 -11.07 -16.38
N ASN A 218 31.71 -11.68 -15.68
CA ASN A 218 31.40 -12.58 -14.56
C ASN A 218 30.61 -11.87 -13.45
N LYS A 219 30.92 -10.60 -13.14
CA LYS A 219 30.12 -9.81 -12.20
C LYS A 219 28.68 -9.60 -12.69
N ARG A 220 28.46 -9.44 -13.99
CA ARG A 220 27.10 -9.35 -14.57
C ARG A 220 26.36 -10.68 -14.48
N ILE A 221 27.04 -11.79 -14.77
CA ILE A 221 26.47 -13.15 -14.63
C ILE A 221 26.05 -13.41 -13.17
N MET A 222 26.90 -13.08 -12.19
CA MET A 222 26.57 -13.23 -10.77
C MET A 222 25.34 -12.41 -10.38
N LYS A 223 25.21 -11.17 -10.86
CA LYS A 223 24.01 -10.35 -10.62
C LYS A 223 22.74 -10.96 -11.19
N ILE A 224 22.80 -11.60 -12.37
CA ILE A 224 21.65 -12.30 -12.95
C ILE A 224 21.28 -13.52 -12.08
N ASN A 225 22.28 -14.27 -11.62
CA ASN A 225 22.08 -15.42 -10.72
C ASN A 225 21.51 -15.00 -9.35
N GLU A 226 21.95 -13.86 -8.80
CA GLU A 226 21.42 -13.28 -7.54
C GLU A 226 19.92 -12.92 -7.65
N LEU A 227 19.44 -12.61 -8.86
CA LEU A 227 18.01 -12.40 -9.14
C LEU A 227 17.22 -13.73 -9.26
N GLY A 228 17.85 -14.88 -9.02
CA GLY A 228 17.22 -16.20 -9.12
C GLY A 228 17.07 -16.72 -10.55
N VAL A 229 17.73 -16.10 -11.52
CA VAL A 229 17.70 -16.54 -12.92
C VAL A 229 18.89 -17.47 -13.20
N PRO A 230 18.67 -18.75 -13.56
CA PRO A 230 19.76 -19.66 -13.89
C PRO A 230 20.36 -19.30 -15.26
N VAL A 231 21.68 -19.16 -15.31
CA VAL A 231 22.47 -18.82 -16.51
C VAL A 231 23.55 -19.87 -16.78
#